data_AF-A0A6N2UPZ4-F1
#
_entry.id   AF-A0A6N2UPZ4-F1
#
_cell.length_a   1.000
_cell.length_b   1.000
_cell.length_c   1.000
_cell.angle_alpha   90.00
_cell.angle_beta   90.00
_cell.angle_gamma   90.00
#
_symmetry.space_group_name_H-M   'P 1'
#
loop_
_entity.id
_entity.type
_entity.pdbx_description
1 polymer ?
#
loop_
_entity_poly.entity_id
_entity_poly.type
_entity_poly.pdbx_seq_one_letter_code
_entity_poly.pdbx_strand_id
1 'polypeptide(L)'
;MLTNKEKIVLDELIALHTADNSISCEATDNIAGISHNELGLIFRALSNKGLIKMKLYTDGSYRISLTYEGLSYKETEALSSSKTTIVNNFNAPITNSAVANSGSVSINNGATIQEIKDFIQQQSLSQEEKLKLNEVVTYVEALIESDTHLKKNFLSKFSDVLAKHSNIAEMLIKLVLKYLGFPL
;
A
#
# COMPACT_ATOMS: atom_id res chain seq x y z
N MET A 1 5.68 -7.24 4.30
CA MET A 1 6.44 -8.08 5.26
C MET A 1 5.46 -9.03 5.94
N LEU A 2 5.77 -10.32 5.98
CA LEU A 2 4.91 -11.35 6.57
C LEU A 2 5.25 -11.56 8.05
N THR A 3 4.23 -11.78 8.87
CA THR A 3 4.42 -12.20 10.27
C THR A 3 4.84 -13.67 10.33
N ASN A 4 5.44 -14.10 11.45
CA ASN A 4 5.86 -15.50 11.62
C ASN A 4 4.70 -16.49 11.47
N LYS A 5 3.51 -16.16 11.99
CA LYS A 5 2.31 -17.01 11.86
C LYS A 5 1.81 -17.10 10.41
N GLU A 6 1.82 -15.99 9.68
CA GLU A 6 1.49 -15.98 8.26
C GLU A 6 2.46 -16.83 7.43
N LYS A 7 3.77 -16.79 7.75
CA LYS A 7 4.78 -17.63 7.10
C LYS A 7 4.55 -19.11 7.34
N ILE A 8 4.27 -19.50 8.59
CA ILE A 8 3.96 -20.88 8.97
C ILE A 8 2.75 -21.39 8.19
N VAL A 9 1.65 -20.62 8.18
CA VAL A 9 0.43 -21.01 7.46
C VAL A 9 0.67 -21.08 5.96
N LEU A 10 1.39 -20.11 5.38
CA LEU A 10 1.69 -20.11 3.95
C LEU A 10 2.61 -21.26 3.55
N ASP A 11 3.61 -21.60 4.36
CA ASP A 11 4.49 -22.76 4.13
C ASP A 11 3.69 -24.06 4.12
N GLU A 12 2.73 -24.22 5.02
CA GLU A 12 1.87 -25.40 5.05
C GLU A 12 0.92 -25.46 3.86
N LEU A 13 0.35 -24.32 3.44
CA LEU A 13 -0.44 -24.26 2.21
C LEU A 13 0.40 -24.64 0.98
N ILE A 14 1.66 -24.21 0.92
CA ILE A 14 2.58 -24.58 -0.17
C ILE A 14 2.89 -26.08 -0.13
N ALA A 15 3.11 -26.66 1.06
CA ALA A 15 3.35 -28.10 1.21
C ALA A 15 2.15 -28.95 0.76
N LEU A 16 0.93 -28.45 0.96
CA LEU A 16 -0.32 -29.10 0.56
C LEU A 16 -0.67 -28.86 -0.93
N HIS A 17 0.04 -27.97 -1.61
CA HIS A 17 -0.24 -27.63 -3.00
C HIS A 17 0.21 -28.75 -3.95
N THR A 18 -0.74 -29.25 -4.74
CA THR A 18 -0.48 -30.15 -5.87
C THR A 18 -0.76 -29.40 -7.17
N ALA A 19 -0.08 -29.78 -8.25
CA ALA A 19 0.06 -29.03 -9.51
C ALA A 19 -1.26 -28.57 -10.18
N ASP A 20 -2.43 -29.10 -9.81
CA ASP A 20 -3.71 -28.79 -10.43
C ASP A 20 -4.80 -28.28 -9.46
N ASN A 21 -4.54 -28.15 -8.14
CA ASN A 21 -5.65 -27.97 -7.20
C ASN A 21 -5.57 -26.78 -6.24
N SER A 22 -6.74 -26.15 -6.11
CA SER A 22 -7.16 -25.40 -4.94
C SER A 22 -7.21 -26.31 -3.70
N ILE A 23 -6.67 -25.84 -2.59
CA ILE A 23 -6.69 -26.49 -1.29
C ILE A 23 -8.04 -26.20 -0.63
N SER A 24 -8.72 -27.24 -0.16
CA SER A 24 -9.92 -27.09 0.67
C SER A 24 -9.48 -27.14 2.13
N CYS A 25 -9.83 -26.12 2.91
CA CYS A 25 -9.69 -26.13 4.36
C CYS A 25 -11.09 -26.15 4.99
N GLU A 26 -11.35 -27.16 5.81
CA GLU A 26 -12.61 -27.32 6.53
C GLU A 26 -12.61 -26.50 7.83
N ALA A 27 -13.81 -26.29 8.39
CA ALA A 27 -14.00 -25.49 9.60
C ALA A 27 -13.29 -26.07 10.85
N THR A 28 -12.92 -27.35 10.81
CA THR A 28 -12.24 -28.07 11.89
C THR A 28 -10.72 -28.10 11.74
N ASP A 29 -10.18 -27.61 10.63
CA ASP A 29 -8.75 -27.72 10.37
C ASP A 29 -7.95 -26.80 11.28
N ASN A 30 -6.87 -27.38 11.81
CA ASN A 30 -5.85 -26.68 12.55
C ASN A 30 -4.54 -26.79 11.76
N ILE A 31 -3.95 -25.66 11.43
CA ILE A 31 -2.63 -25.59 10.80
C ILE A 31 -1.65 -25.13 11.88
N ALA A 32 -0.67 -25.99 12.20
CA ALA A 32 0.42 -25.71 13.13
C ALA A 32 0.00 -25.21 14.53
N GLY A 33 -1.12 -25.71 15.06
CA GLY A 33 -1.65 -25.32 16.37
C GLY A 33 -2.49 -24.05 16.38
N ILE A 34 -2.69 -23.40 15.23
CA ILE A 34 -3.45 -22.15 15.11
C ILE A 34 -4.95 -22.46 15.06
N SER A 35 -5.72 -21.76 15.90
CA SER A 35 -7.18 -21.93 15.97
C SER A 35 -7.87 -21.52 14.66
N HIS A 36 -9.01 -22.14 14.35
CA HIS A 36 -9.77 -21.84 13.14
C HIS A 36 -10.10 -20.35 12.96
N ASN A 37 -10.53 -19.67 14.02
CA ASN A 37 -10.83 -18.23 13.98
C ASN A 37 -9.60 -17.41 13.59
N GLU A 38 -8.43 -17.77 14.11
CA GLU A 38 -7.17 -17.10 13.80
C GLU A 38 -6.69 -17.45 12.37
N LEU A 39 -6.91 -18.69 11.90
CA LEU A 39 -6.65 -19.08 10.51
C LEU A 39 -7.49 -18.27 9.52
N GLY A 40 -8.77 -18.04 9.81
CA GLY A 40 -9.62 -17.19 8.97
C GLY A 40 -9.09 -15.76 8.83
N LEU A 41 -8.54 -15.19 9.91
CA LEU A 41 -7.90 -13.87 9.88
C LEU A 41 -6.59 -13.89 9.08
N ILE A 42 -5.78 -14.92 9.27
CA ILE A 42 -4.52 -15.10 8.53
C ILE A 42 -4.80 -15.28 7.03
N PHE A 43 -5.77 -16.10 6.63
CA PHE A 43 -6.12 -16.28 5.22
C PHE A 43 -6.60 -14.96 4.60
N ARG A 44 -7.44 -14.19 5.30
CA ARG A 44 -7.83 -12.85 4.83
C ARG A 44 -6.62 -11.93 4.66
N ALA A 45 -5.69 -11.94 5.61
CA ALA A 45 -4.48 -11.13 5.53
C ALA A 45 -3.57 -11.54 4.36
N LEU A 46 -3.36 -12.85 4.15
CA LEU A 46 -2.59 -13.40 3.03
C LEU A 46 -3.26 -13.09 1.68
N SER A 47 -4.60 -13.13 1.62
CA SER A 47 -5.35 -12.78 0.42
C SER A 47 -5.23 -11.30 0.08
N ASN A 48 -5.32 -10.42 1.07
CA ASN A 48 -5.13 -8.98 0.88
C ASN A 48 -3.69 -8.64 0.41
N LYS A 49 -2.71 -9.48 0.75
CA LYS A 49 -1.32 -9.37 0.29
C LYS A 49 -1.09 -9.97 -1.09
N GLY A 50 -2.12 -10.52 -1.74
CA GLY A 50 -2.01 -11.14 -3.07
C GLY A 50 -1.34 -12.52 -3.08
N LEU A 51 -1.02 -13.09 -1.93
CA LEU A 51 -0.27 -14.37 -1.84
C LEU A 51 -1.17 -15.60 -2.03
N ILE A 52 -2.46 -15.47 -1.71
CA ILE A 52 -3.47 -16.49 -1.93
C ILE A 52 -4.74 -15.87 -2.51
N LYS A 53 -5.55 -16.70 -3.16
CA LYS A 53 -6.96 -16.43 -3.45
C LYS A 53 -7.80 -17.28 -2.50
N MET A 54 -8.80 -16.69 -1.88
CA MET A 54 -9.67 -17.38 -0.94
C MET A 54 -11.13 -17.20 -1.35
N LYS A 55 -11.90 -18.29 -1.26
CA LYS A 55 -13.37 -18.28 -1.37
C LYS A 55 -13.97 -18.93 -0.12
N LEU A 56 -14.84 -18.20 0.56
CA LEU A 56 -15.61 -18.68 1.70
C LEU A 56 -16.94 -19.27 1.20
N TYR A 57 -17.31 -20.44 1.72
CA TYR A 57 -18.60 -21.08 1.45
C TYR A 57 -19.56 -20.92 2.62
N THR A 58 -20.86 -21.15 2.36
CA THR A 58 -21.94 -20.99 3.34
C THR A 58 -21.87 -21.98 4.52
N ASP A 59 -21.11 -23.06 4.37
CA ASP A 59 -20.81 -24.05 5.40
C ASP A 59 -19.62 -23.68 6.30
N GLY A 60 -18.99 -22.52 6.06
CA GLY A 60 -17.80 -22.07 6.80
C GLY A 60 -16.48 -22.63 6.28
N SER A 61 -16.49 -23.42 5.20
CA SER A 61 -15.27 -23.93 4.57
C SER A 61 -14.58 -22.87 3.69
N TYR A 62 -13.27 -23.00 3.57
CA TYR A 62 -12.43 -22.15 2.73
C TYR A 62 -11.87 -22.94 1.56
N ARG A 63 -11.98 -22.38 0.36
CA ARG A 63 -11.21 -22.84 -0.79
C ARG A 63 -10.11 -21.85 -1.08
N ILE A 64 -8.89 -22.32 -0.98
CA ILE A 64 -7.66 -21.53 -1.05
C ILE A 64 -6.89 -21.95 -2.30
N SER A 65 -6.40 -20.97 -3.05
CA SER A 65 -5.48 -21.21 -4.18
C SER A 65 -4.25 -20.33 -4.00
N LEU A 66 -3.06 -20.90 -4.18
CA LEU A 66 -1.84 -20.12 -4.17
C LEU A 66 -1.71 -19.28 -5.44
N THR A 67 -1.18 -18.07 -5.29
CA THR A 67 -0.72 -17.27 -6.43
C THR A 67 0.75 -17.56 -6.71
N TYR A 68 1.25 -17.08 -7.85
CA TYR A 68 2.68 -17.14 -8.14
C TYR A 68 3.52 -16.41 -7.08
N GLU A 69 3.04 -15.28 -6.59
CA GLU A 69 3.67 -14.49 -5.53
C GLU A 69 3.68 -15.25 -4.20
N GLY A 70 2.62 -15.99 -3.89
CA GLY A 70 2.55 -16.89 -2.74
C GLY A 70 3.58 -18.01 -2.81
N LEU A 71 3.72 -18.66 -3.97
CA LEU A 71 4.70 -19.74 -4.16
C LEU A 71 6.16 -19.25 -4.07
N SER A 72 6.43 -18.04 -4.57
CA SER A 72 7.76 -17.43 -4.62
C SER A 72 8.05 -16.47 -3.45
N TYR A 73 7.26 -16.51 -2.37
CA TYR A 73 7.34 -15.51 -1.31
C TYR A 73 8.72 -15.46 -0.62
N LYS A 74 9.42 -16.60 -0.50
CA LYS A 74 10.77 -16.68 0.09
C LYS A 74 11.81 -15.97 -0.77
N GLU A 75 11.69 -16.07 -2.09
CA GLU A 75 12.58 -15.40 -3.05
C GLU A 75 12.36 -13.88 -3.05
N THR A 76 11.10 -13.46 -3.01
CA THR A 76 10.73 -12.04 -2.97
C THR A 76 11.13 -11.35 -1.65
N GLU A 77 11.03 -12.05 -0.51
CA GLU A 77 11.56 -11.52 0.77
C GLU A 77 13.10 -11.48 0.81
N ALA A 78 13.79 -12.45 0.21
CA ALA A 78 15.25 -12.45 0.12
C ALA A 78 15.76 -11.29 -0.75
N LEU A 79 15.11 -11.01 -1.87
CA LEU A 79 15.37 -9.85 -2.73
C LEU A 79 15.09 -8.51 -2.02
N SER A 80 14.08 -8.47 -1.16
CA SER A 80 13.77 -7.28 -0.36
C SER A 80 14.77 -7.03 0.77
N SER A 81 15.39 -8.10 1.28
CA SER A 81 16.38 -8.05 2.38
C SER A 81 17.81 -7.72 1.90
N SER A 82 18.08 -7.80 0.59
CA SER A 82 19.40 -7.49 0.01
C SER A 82 19.58 -6.04 -0.44
N LYS A 83 18.68 -5.12 -0.04
CA LYS A 83 18.87 -3.68 -0.26
C LYS A 83 20.08 -3.17 0.52
N THR A 84 21.26 -3.27 -0.08
CA THR A 84 22.50 -2.67 0.44
C THR A 84 22.32 -1.16 0.49
N THR A 85 22.38 -0.58 1.69
CA THR A 85 22.40 0.87 1.85
C THR A 85 23.76 1.39 1.38
N ILE A 86 23.81 1.99 0.18
CA ILE A 86 25.00 2.70 -0.30
C ILE A 86 25.12 4.01 0.50
N VAL A 87 26.09 4.10 1.39
CA VAL A 87 26.42 5.34 2.12
C VAL A 87 27.52 6.06 1.35
N ASN A 88 27.16 7.12 0.60
CA ASN A 88 28.13 8.03 0.01
C ASN A 88 28.49 9.12 1.03
N ASN A 89 29.70 9.04 1.60
CA ASN A 89 30.22 10.04 2.51
C ASN A 89 30.93 11.16 1.73
N PHE A 90 30.39 12.38 1.74
CA PHE A 90 31.02 13.56 1.15
C PHE A 90 31.64 14.43 2.25
N ASN A 91 32.97 14.43 2.36
CA ASN A 91 33.71 15.24 3.33
C ASN A 91 34.24 16.53 2.68
N ALA A 92 33.34 17.49 2.41
CA ALA A 92 33.70 18.82 1.91
C ALA A 92 32.98 19.92 2.72
N PRO A 93 33.56 21.13 2.90
CA PRO A 93 32.88 22.22 3.58
C PRO A 93 31.72 22.71 2.72
N ILE A 94 30.49 22.60 3.24
CA ILE A 94 29.27 22.97 2.53
C ILE A 94 28.73 24.26 3.17
N THR A 95 28.98 25.40 2.54
CA THR A 95 28.30 26.66 2.86
C THR A 95 27.16 26.87 1.86
N ASN A 96 25.94 26.98 2.37
CA ASN A 96 24.71 27.33 1.64
C ASN A 96 24.03 26.26 0.75
N SER A 97 24.25 24.97 1.04
CA SER A 97 23.46 23.89 0.43
C SER A 97 22.64 23.16 1.48
N ALA A 98 21.36 22.89 1.17
CA ALA A 98 20.51 22.02 1.97
C ALA A 98 21.07 20.59 1.91
N VAL A 99 21.65 20.13 3.03
CA VAL A 99 22.06 18.74 3.22
C VAL A 99 20.82 17.93 3.56
N ALA A 100 20.27 17.22 2.58
CA ALA A 100 19.27 16.20 2.84
C ALA A 100 19.95 15.02 3.55
N ASN A 101 19.37 14.58 4.66
CA ASN A 101 19.82 13.43 5.44
C ASN A 101 19.88 12.16 4.57
N SER A 102 21.07 11.61 4.35
CA SER A 102 21.32 10.34 3.66
C SER A 102 21.07 9.12 4.57
N GLY A 103 20.02 9.14 5.39
CA GLY A 103 19.49 7.96 6.07
C GLY A 103 18.32 7.44 5.25
N SER A 104 18.40 6.18 4.77
CA SER A 104 17.36 5.48 3.99
C SER A 104 16.44 6.43 3.21
N VAL A 105 16.74 6.67 1.93
CA VAL A 105 15.68 7.13 1.03
C VAL A 105 14.70 5.95 0.91
N SER A 106 13.79 5.85 1.87
CA SER A 106 12.42 5.50 1.56
C SER A 106 12.06 6.47 0.46
N ILE A 107 12.00 5.97 -0.77
CA ILE A 107 11.17 6.63 -1.76
C ILE A 107 9.76 6.46 -1.17
N ASN A 108 9.37 7.40 -0.31
CA ASN A 108 7.96 7.63 -0.01
C ASN A 108 7.37 8.19 -1.30
N ASN A 109 7.13 7.30 -2.27
CA ASN A 109 6.42 7.65 -3.49
C ASN A 109 4.97 7.91 -3.07
N GLY A 110 4.66 9.19 -2.90
CA GLY A 110 3.30 9.72 -2.91
C GLY A 110 2.74 10.03 -1.53
N ALA A 111 3.15 11.19 -1.02
CA ALA A 111 2.33 12.21 -0.36
C ALA A 111 1.14 11.70 0.47
N THR A 112 1.34 11.46 1.75
CA THR A 112 0.24 11.44 2.73
C THR A 112 -0.55 12.74 2.66
N ILE A 113 -1.83 12.69 3.04
CA ILE A 113 -2.69 13.88 3.09
C ILE A 113 -2.05 15.01 3.91
N GLN A 114 -1.36 14.66 5.00
CA GLN A 114 -0.64 15.61 5.83
C GLN A 114 0.53 16.27 5.08
N GLU A 115 1.31 15.51 4.32
CA GLU A 115 2.40 16.06 3.49
C GLU A 115 1.88 17.02 2.41
N ILE A 116 0.68 16.77 1.83
CA ILE A 116 0.06 17.72 0.89
C ILE A 116 -0.40 19.00 1.61
N LYS A 117 -1.01 18.86 2.79
CA LYS A 117 -1.43 20.01 3.63
C LYS A 117 -0.22 20.87 4.02
N ASP A 118 0.87 20.25 4.45
CA ASP A 118 2.11 20.93 4.81
C ASP A 118 2.76 21.62 3.60
N PHE A 119 2.74 20.98 2.43
CA PHE A 119 3.22 21.56 1.18
C PHE A 119 2.42 22.81 0.75
N ILE A 120 1.09 22.79 0.89
CA ILE A 120 0.23 23.95 0.64
C ILE A 120 0.57 25.09 1.62
N GLN A 121 0.83 24.77 2.88
CA GLN A 121 1.18 25.76 3.90
C GLN A 121 2.52 26.43 3.63
N GLN A 122 3.50 25.68 3.14
CA GLN A 122 4.85 26.15 2.81
C GLN A 122 4.91 27.01 1.54
N GLN A 123 3.94 26.90 0.63
CA GLN A 123 3.91 27.77 -0.55
C GLN A 123 3.49 29.21 -0.18
N SER A 124 4.10 30.17 -0.89
CA SER A 124 3.76 31.60 -0.84
C SER A 124 2.46 31.91 -1.59
N LEU A 125 1.36 31.27 -1.18
CA LEU A 125 0.02 31.46 -1.75
C LEU A 125 -0.79 32.45 -0.92
N SER A 126 -1.79 33.08 -1.54
CA SER A 126 -2.79 33.86 -0.81
C SER A 126 -3.59 32.97 0.15
N GLN A 127 -4.09 33.53 1.26
CA GLN A 127 -4.92 32.77 2.21
C GLN A 127 -6.14 32.13 1.54
N GLU A 128 -6.74 32.81 0.56
CA GLU A 128 -7.90 32.30 -0.18
C GLU A 128 -7.55 31.07 -1.05
N GLU A 129 -6.38 31.07 -1.69
CA GLU A 129 -5.89 29.93 -2.47
C GLU A 129 -5.54 28.74 -1.57
N LYS A 130 -4.92 28.99 -0.41
CA LYS A 130 -4.64 27.93 0.58
C LYS A 130 -5.93 27.27 1.08
N LEU A 131 -6.98 28.04 1.32
CA LEU A 131 -8.28 27.50 1.73
C LEU A 131 -8.89 26.61 0.64
N LYS A 132 -8.91 27.09 -0.61
CA LYS A 132 -9.42 26.31 -1.76
C LYS A 132 -8.63 25.02 -1.97
N LEU A 133 -7.30 25.06 -1.86
CA LEU A 133 -6.47 23.85 -1.99
C LEU A 133 -6.69 22.86 -0.84
N ASN A 134 -6.83 23.34 0.40
CA ASN A 134 -7.15 22.46 1.53
C ASN A 134 -8.55 21.84 1.41
N GLU A 135 -9.51 22.55 0.83
CA GLU A 135 -10.83 22.01 0.50
C GLU A 135 -10.73 20.87 -0.51
N VAL A 136 -9.87 21.00 -1.53
CA VAL A 136 -9.59 19.93 -2.51
C VAL A 136 -9.04 18.69 -1.80
N VAL A 137 -8.03 18.88 -0.94
CA VAL A 137 -7.38 17.78 -0.21
C VAL A 137 -8.40 17.05 0.67
N THR A 138 -9.21 17.80 1.42
CA THR A 138 -10.26 17.25 2.30
C THR A 138 -11.33 16.50 1.51
N TYR A 139 -11.69 17.00 0.32
CA TYR A 139 -12.62 16.31 -0.55
C TYR A 139 -12.06 14.99 -1.09
N VAL A 140 -10.77 14.98 -1.47
CA VAL A 140 -10.08 13.75 -1.91
C VAL A 140 -9.97 12.75 -0.76
N GLU A 141 -9.65 13.21 0.45
CA GLU A 141 -9.64 12.43 1.69
C GLU A 141 -10.98 11.72 1.92
N ALA A 142 -12.09 12.46 1.91
CA ALA A 142 -13.43 11.91 2.08
C ALA A 142 -13.84 10.91 0.97
N LEU A 143 -13.37 11.12 -0.26
CA LEU A 143 -13.62 10.20 -1.37
C LEU A 143 -12.87 8.87 -1.20
N ILE A 144 -11.63 8.94 -0.71
CA ILE A 144 -10.83 7.76 -0.39
C ILE A 144 -11.44 6.99 0.77
N GLU A 145 -11.87 7.68 1.84
CA GLU A 145 -12.46 7.04 3.04
C GLU A 145 -13.83 6.40 2.77
N SER A 146 -14.59 6.94 1.83
CA SER A 146 -15.94 6.44 1.50
C SER A 146 -15.95 5.19 0.61
N ASP A 147 -14.78 4.69 0.18
CA ASP A 147 -14.63 3.53 -0.72
C ASP A 147 -15.58 3.60 -1.93
N THR A 148 -15.84 4.82 -2.41
CA THR A 148 -16.79 5.06 -3.49
C THR A 148 -16.08 4.94 -4.85
N HIS A 149 -16.76 4.32 -5.82
CA HIS A 149 -16.29 4.33 -7.21
C HIS A 149 -16.07 5.77 -7.70
N LEU A 150 -14.80 6.14 -7.90
CA LEU A 150 -14.44 7.47 -8.36
C LEU A 150 -15.02 7.73 -9.75
N LYS A 151 -15.94 8.70 -9.84
CA LYS A 151 -16.48 9.15 -11.13
C LYS A 151 -15.37 9.85 -11.91
N LYS A 152 -15.33 9.67 -13.25
CA LYS A 152 -14.30 10.20 -14.18
C LYS A 152 -14.10 11.74 -14.14
N ASN A 153 -14.85 12.46 -13.32
CA ASN A 153 -14.91 13.91 -13.20
C ASN A 153 -14.94 14.40 -11.73
N PHE A 154 -14.48 13.57 -10.78
CA PHE A 154 -14.57 13.91 -9.35
C PHE A 154 -13.81 15.20 -8.97
N LEU A 155 -12.73 15.54 -9.68
CA LEU A 155 -11.95 16.77 -9.47
C LEU A 155 -12.38 17.96 -10.35
N SER A 156 -13.38 17.80 -11.21
CA SER A 156 -13.73 18.84 -12.20
C SER A 156 -14.11 20.17 -11.57
N LYS A 157 -14.75 20.14 -10.39
CA LYS A 157 -15.11 21.35 -9.62
C LYS A 157 -13.91 22.14 -9.10
N PHE A 158 -12.72 21.55 -9.13
CA PHE A 158 -11.46 22.16 -8.70
C PHE A 158 -10.47 22.35 -9.84
N SER A 159 -10.89 22.12 -11.09
CA SER A 159 -10.03 22.18 -12.27
C SER A 159 -9.27 23.51 -12.36
N ASP A 160 -9.93 24.64 -12.07
CA ASP A 160 -9.30 25.96 -12.13
C ASP A 160 -8.18 26.16 -11.10
N VAL A 161 -8.37 25.61 -9.89
CA VAL A 161 -7.38 25.69 -8.80
C VAL A 161 -6.22 24.74 -9.09
N LEU A 162 -6.52 23.52 -9.54
CA LEU A 162 -5.53 22.51 -9.88
C LEU A 162 -4.69 22.87 -11.11
N ALA A 163 -5.29 23.55 -12.10
CA ALA A 163 -4.57 24.04 -13.27
C ALA A 163 -3.54 25.12 -12.90
N LYS A 164 -3.86 25.98 -11.92
CA LYS A 164 -2.93 26.99 -11.40
C LYS A 164 -1.81 26.38 -10.57
N HIS A 165 -2.07 25.27 -9.89
CA HIS A 165 -1.13 24.57 -9.02
C HIS A 165 -0.88 23.14 -9.49
N SER A 166 -0.32 23.01 -10.70
CA SER A 166 -0.06 21.71 -11.35
C SER A 166 0.76 20.74 -10.48
N ASN A 167 1.70 21.27 -9.69
CA ASN A 167 2.47 20.49 -8.72
C ASN A 167 1.61 19.86 -7.61
N ILE A 168 0.59 20.57 -7.12
CA ILE A 168 -0.35 20.04 -6.12
C ILE A 168 -1.33 19.06 -6.79
N ALA A 169 -1.75 19.34 -8.02
CA ALA A 169 -2.56 18.42 -8.81
C ALA A 169 -1.86 17.08 -9.03
N GLU A 170 -0.56 17.09 -9.34
CA GLU A 170 0.24 15.88 -9.49
C GLU A 170 0.32 15.08 -8.19
N MET A 171 0.55 15.75 -7.04
CA MET A 171 0.58 15.09 -5.74
C MET A 171 -0.78 14.45 -5.38
N LEU A 172 -1.89 15.13 -5.65
CA LEU A 172 -3.23 14.62 -5.42
C LEU A 172 -3.58 13.42 -6.32
N ILE A 173 -3.19 13.45 -7.59
CA ILE A 173 -3.41 12.32 -8.51
C ILE A 173 -2.59 11.11 -8.08
N LYS A 174 -1.32 11.31 -7.70
CA LYS A 174 -0.48 10.23 -7.15
C LYS A 174 -1.12 9.64 -5.89
N LEU A 175 -1.65 10.48 -5.00
CA LEU A 175 -2.36 10.00 -3.82
C LEU A 175 -3.56 9.12 -4.20
N VAL A 176 -4.41 9.58 -5.10
CA VAL A 176 -5.59 8.83 -5.54
C VAL A 176 -5.22 7.51 -6.21
N LEU A 177 -4.24 7.52 -7.12
CA LEU A 177 -3.79 6.31 -7.82
C LEU A 177 -3.20 5.27 -6.86
N LYS A 178 -2.45 5.73 -5.85
CA LYS A 178 -1.94 4.88 -4.77
C LYS A 178 -3.07 4.19 -4.00
N TYR A 179 -4.11 4.94 -3.63
CA TYR A 179 -5.27 4.39 -2.92
C TYR A 179 -6.10 3.41 -3.76
N LEU A 180 -6.14 3.62 -5.08
CA LEU A 180 -6.79 2.70 -6.01
C LEU A 180 -5.94 1.46 -6.36
N GLY A 181 -4.73 1.35 -5.80
CA GLY A 181 -3.83 0.21 -6.04
C GLY A 181 -3.12 0.23 -7.40
N PHE A 182 -3.07 1.37 -8.09
CA PHE A 182 -2.27 1.49 -9.31
C PHE A 182 -0.77 1.66 -8.97
N PRO A 183 0.14 1.00 -9.71
CA PRO A 183 1.57 1.23 -9.55
C PRO A 183 1.95 2.65 -10.01
N LEU A 184 2.79 3.32 -9.21
CA LEU A 184 3.28 4.69 -9.40
C LEU A 184 4.79 4.76 -9.59
#